data_AF-A0A370GWN0-F1
#
_entry.id   AF-A0A370GWN0-F1
#
_cell.length_a   1.000
_cell.length_b   1.000
_cell.length_c   1.000
_cell.angle_alpha   90.00
_cell.angle_beta   90.00
_cell.angle_gamma   90.00
#
_symmetry.space_group_name_H-M   'P 1'
#
loop_
_entity.id
_entity.type
_entity.pdbx_description
1 polymer ?
#
loop_
_entity_poly.entity_id
_entity_poly.type
_entity_poly.pdbx_seq_one_letter_code
_entity_poly.pdbx_strand_id
1 'polypeptide(L)'
;MIGKTDNKNHYMAQIQLKRDEMIQLGLEFGLASKQTVACSQELDSLLNEYNRYILSLRKRQNPKHSIKRFLTMTFFINKTGAFKKKILL
;
A
#
# COMPACT_ATOMS: atom_id res chain seq x y z
N MET A 1 26.36 14.83 -7.82
CA MET A 1 25.10 14.60 -7.07
C MET A 1 24.13 13.67 -7.82
N ILE A 2 24.64 12.65 -8.53
CA ILE A 2 23.87 11.91 -9.55
C ILE A 2 22.93 10.85 -8.91
N GLY A 3 23.38 10.08 -7.92
CA GLY A 3 22.62 8.92 -7.43
C GLY A 3 21.34 9.16 -6.60
N LYS A 4 20.92 10.39 -6.28
CA LYS A 4 19.67 10.61 -5.49
C LYS A 4 18.42 10.65 -6.38
N THR A 5 18.54 11.24 -7.56
CA THR A 5 17.46 11.36 -8.54
C THR A 5 17.15 9.98 -9.13
N ASP A 6 18.19 9.19 -9.39
CA ASP A 6 18.08 7.85 -9.97
C ASP A 6 17.30 6.90 -9.07
N ASN A 7 17.63 6.87 -7.77
CA ASN A 7 16.93 6.03 -6.80
C ASN A 7 15.46 6.44 -6.63
N LYS A 8 15.14 7.74 -6.64
CA LYS A 8 13.75 8.21 -6.61
C LYS A 8 13.00 7.76 -7.85
N ASN A 9 13.57 7.98 -9.03
CA ASN A 9 12.95 7.61 -10.31
C ASN A 9 12.73 6.10 -10.41
N HIS A 10 13.67 5.30 -9.90
CA HIS A 10 13.55 3.86 -9.81
C HIS A 10 12.34 3.41 -8.97
N TYR A 11 12.17 3.97 -7.76
CA TYR A 11 10.98 3.67 -6.95
C TYR A 11 9.68 4.11 -7.63
N MET A 12 9.66 5.29 -8.26
CA MET A 12 8.48 5.76 -8.99
C MET A 12 8.10 4.84 -10.15
N ALA A 13 9.08 4.37 -10.92
CA ALA A 13 8.85 3.44 -12.02
C ALA A 13 8.27 2.11 -11.53
N GLN A 14 8.84 1.52 -10.48
CA GLN A 14 8.34 0.26 -9.91
C GLN A 14 6.93 0.39 -9.33
N ILE A 15 6.66 1.48 -8.60
CA ILE A 15 5.32 1.76 -8.05
C ILE A 15 4.30 1.90 -9.18
N GLN A 16 4.65 2.57 -10.27
CA GLN A 16 3.74 2.74 -11.41
C GLN A 16 3.45 1.41 -12.10
N LEU A 17 4.49 0.61 -12.39
CA LEU A 17 4.33 -0.71 -13.01
C LEU A 17 3.44 -1.63 -12.17
N LYS A 18 3.68 -1.69 -10.84
CA LYS A 18 2.88 -2.54 -9.95
C LYS A 18 1.45 -2.03 -9.78
N ARG A 19 1.20 -0.72 -9.88
CA ARG A 19 -0.16 -0.17 -9.91
C ARG A 19 -0.91 -0.61 -11.15
N ASP A 20 -0.27 -0.51 -12.31
CA ASP A 20 -0.88 -0.90 -13.58
C ASP A 20 -1.20 -2.40 -13.57
N GLU A 21 -0.30 -3.24 -13.05
CA GLU A 21 -0.55 -4.67 -12.81
C GLU A 21 -1.75 -4.91 -11.89
N MET A 22 -1.85 -4.23 -10.75
CA MET A 22 -2.98 -4.36 -9.82
C MET A 22 -4.31 -3.96 -10.47
N ILE A 23 -4.30 -2.92 -11.32
CA ILE A 23 -5.48 -2.49 -12.07
C ILE A 23 -5.89 -3.58 -13.06
N GLN A 24 -4.96 -4.16 -13.82
CA GLN A 24 -5.26 -5.25 -14.75
C GLN A 24 -5.84 -6.46 -14.01
N LEU A 25 -5.20 -6.90 -12.91
CA LEU A 25 -5.70 -8.01 -12.10
C LEU A 25 -7.07 -7.71 -11.48
N GLY A 26 -7.30 -6.46 -11.06
CA GLY A 26 -8.59 -6.01 -10.53
C GLY A 26 -9.70 -6.01 -11.57
N LEU A 27 -9.38 -5.71 -12.83
CA LEU A 27 -10.32 -5.79 -13.96
C LEU A 27 -10.59 -7.23 -14.39
N GLU A 28 -9.57 -8.09 -14.37
CA GLU A 28 -9.66 -9.49 -14.83
C GLU A 28 -10.28 -10.43 -13.80
N PHE A 29 -9.79 -10.37 -12.55
CA PHE A 29 -10.15 -11.32 -11.49
C PHE A 29 -11.01 -10.70 -10.37
N GLY A 30 -11.18 -9.37 -10.38
CA GLY A 30 -11.83 -8.62 -9.31
C GLY A 30 -10.88 -8.27 -8.16
N LEU A 31 -11.26 -7.28 -7.36
CA LEU A 31 -10.42 -6.73 -6.28
C LEU A 31 -10.21 -7.68 -5.10
N ALA A 32 -11.15 -8.59 -4.86
CA ALA A 32 -11.07 -9.58 -3.78
C ALA A 32 -10.36 -10.88 -4.19
N SER A 33 -9.89 -10.97 -5.44
CA SER A 33 -9.16 -12.15 -5.90
C SER A 33 -7.84 -12.28 -5.14
N LYS A 34 -7.39 -13.51 -4.90
CA LYS A 34 -6.11 -13.76 -4.23
C LYS A 34 -4.94 -13.08 -4.94
N GLN A 35 -4.99 -13.02 -6.27
CA GLN A 35 -3.95 -12.40 -7.11
C GLN A 35 -3.95 -10.88 -6.94
N THR A 36 -5.12 -10.23 -7.01
CA THR A 36 -5.23 -8.78 -6.82
C THR A 36 -4.86 -8.35 -5.41
N VAL A 37 -5.26 -9.15 -4.40
CA VAL A 37 -4.86 -8.93 -3.00
C VAL A 37 -3.34 -9.05 -2.83
N ALA A 38 -2.72 -10.10 -3.37
CA ALA A 38 -1.27 -10.26 -3.33
C ALA A 38 -0.55 -9.08 -4.01
N CYS A 39 -1.01 -8.70 -5.20
CA CYS A 39 -0.48 -7.54 -5.94
C CYS A 39 -0.60 -6.24 -5.12
N SER A 40 -1.71 -6.04 -4.41
CA SER A 40 -1.89 -4.88 -3.52
C SER A 40 -0.90 -4.86 -2.35
N GLN A 41 -0.54 -6.03 -1.80
CA GLN A 41 0.42 -6.15 -0.69
C GLN A 41 1.85 -5.87 -1.17
N GLU A 42 2.19 -6.32 -2.38
CA GLU A 42 3.46 -5.99 -3.03
C GLU A 42 3.57 -4.49 -3.31
N LEU A 43 2.50 -3.88 -3.81
CA LEU A 43 2.45 -2.43 -4.03
C LEU A 43 2.61 -1.66 -2.71
N ASP A 44 1.94 -2.07 -1.63
CA ASP A 44 2.08 -1.46 -0.32
C ASP A 44 3.52 -1.57 0.20
N SER A 45 4.17 -2.72 -0.01
CA SER A 45 5.58 -2.93 0.35
C SER A 45 6.50 -1.96 -0.38
N LEU A 46 6.31 -1.77 -1.70
CA LEU A 46 7.07 -0.79 -2.49
C LEU A 46 6.83 0.66 -2.02
N LEU A 47 5.59 1.01 -1.69
CA LEU A 47 5.26 2.33 -1.14
C LEU A 47 5.92 2.56 0.22
N ASN A 48 5.95 1.54 1.07
CA ASN A 48 6.61 1.58 2.37
C ASN A 48 8.13 1.72 2.24
N GLU A 49 8.75 1.02 1.28
CA GLU A 49 10.18 1.18 0.96
C GLU A 49 10.50 2.58 0.47
N TYR A 50 9.70 3.10 -0.47
CA TYR A 50 9.87 4.46 -0.95
C TYR A 50 9.70 5.48 0.18
N ASN A 51 8.73 5.29 1.06
CA ASN A 51 8.54 6.16 2.23
C ASN A 51 9.76 6.10 3.16
N ARG A 52 10.30 4.90 3.45
CA ARG A 52 11.56 4.75 4.21
C ARG A 52 12.72 5.46 3.53
N TYR A 53 12.84 5.35 2.20
CA TYR A 53 13.84 6.07 1.42
C TYR A 53 13.70 7.58 1.59
N ILE A 54 12.52 8.15 1.39
CA ILE A 54 12.26 9.59 1.60
C ILE A 54 12.54 10.03 3.03
N LEU A 55 12.13 9.23 4.02
CA LEU A 55 12.43 9.50 5.43
C LEU A 55 13.94 9.46 5.71
N SER A 56 14.69 8.56 5.07
CA SER A 56 16.15 8.51 5.19
C SER A 56 16.83 9.74 4.60
N LEU A 57 16.28 10.29 3.51
CA LEU A 57 16.72 11.56 2.94
C LEU A 57 16.43 12.72 3.89
N ARG A 58 15.28 12.70 4.58
CA ARG A 58 14.85 13.74 5.54
C ARG A 58 15.61 13.65 6.88
N LYS A 59 15.90 12.45 7.38
CA LYS A 59 16.65 12.22 8.63
C LYS A 59 18.08 12.78 8.59
N ARG A 60 18.65 12.98 7.41
CA ARG A 60 19.91 13.73 7.26
C ARG A 60 19.81 15.21 7.65
N GLN A 61 18.60 15.74 7.88
CA GLN A 61 18.41 17.14 8.24
C GLN A 61 17.87 17.39 9.65
N ASN A 62 17.07 16.51 10.28
CA ASN A 62 16.65 16.64 11.69
C ASN A 62 15.93 15.36 12.20
N PRO A 63 16.21 14.83 13.41
CA PRO A 63 15.50 13.68 13.96
C PRO A 63 14.31 14.12 14.84
N LYS A 64 13.08 13.77 14.41
CA LYS A 64 11.88 13.42 15.22
C LYS A 64 10.60 13.77 14.47
N HIS A 65 9.91 12.77 13.91
CA HIS A 65 8.45 12.60 14.05
C HIS A 65 8.03 11.25 13.47
N SER A 66 7.62 10.33 14.35
CA SER A 66 6.98 9.06 13.97
C SER A 66 5.53 9.33 13.60
N ILE A 67 5.25 9.56 12.32
CA ILE A 67 3.88 9.55 11.82
C ILE A 67 3.46 8.09 11.72
N LYS A 68 2.84 7.57 12.80
CA LYS A 68 2.11 6.30 12.77
C LYS A 68 0.87 6.48 11.89
N ARG A 69 0.99 6.25 10.58
CA ARG A 69 -0.17 6.18 9.67
C ARG A 69 -0.31 4.77 9.15
N PHE A 70 -0.76 3.86 10.02
CA PHE A 70 -1.10 2.49 9.63
C PHE A 70 -2.32 1.90 10.35
N LEU A 71 -3.28 2.70 10.83
CA LEU A 71 -4.49 2.11 11.42
C LEU A 71 -5.77 2.89 11.07
N THR A 72 -6.15 2.89 9.80
CA THR A 72 -7.56 3.08 9.37
C THR A 72 -7.84 2.37 8.04
N MET A 73 -7.59 1.06 7.97
CA MET A 73 -8.15 0.18 6.91
C MET A 73 -9.00 -0.96 7.51
N THR A 74 -9.66 -0.72 8.64
CA THR A 74 -10.57 -1.67 9.28
C THR A 74 -12.04 -1.48 8.90
N PHE A 75 -12.40 -0.89 7.75
CA PHE A 75 -13.84 -0.71 7.43
C PHE A 75 -14.37 -1.10 6.05
N PHE A 76 -13.58 -1.53 5.05
CA PHE A 76 -14.16 -1.68 3.70
C PHE A 76 -14.09 -3.01 2.97
N ILE A 77 -13.66 -4.11 3.60
CA ILE A 77 -13.80 -5.43 2.98
C ILE A 77 -14.21 -6.47 4.03
N ASN A 78 -15.46 -6.39 4.51
CA ASN A 78 -16.19 -7.53 5.05
C ASN A 78 -17.66 -7.17 5.34
N LYS A 79 -18.55 -7.45 4.39
CA LYS A 79 -19.81 -8.20 4.60
C LYS A 79 -20.70 -8.11 3.34
N THR A 80 -20.41 -8.95 2.36
CA THR A 80 -21.48 -9.68 1.68
C THR A 80 -21.90 -10.83 2.62
N GLY A 81 -23.19 -10.96 2.91
CA GLY A 81 -23.71 -12.11 3.68
C GLY A 81 -24.52 -11.74 4.91
N ALA A 82 -25.83 -11.72 4.74
CA ALA A 82 -26.85 -11.72 5.78
C ALA A 82 -26.70 -12.90 6.76
N PHE A 83 -27.05 -12.72 8.04
CA PHE A 83 -28.08 -13.50 8.76
C PHE A 83 -28.12 -13.18 10.27
N LYS A 84 -29.35 -12.92 10.73
CA LYS A 84 -29.94 -13.08 12.08
C LYS A 84 -29.57 -12.13 13.22
N LYS A 85 -30.56 -11.26 13.50
CA LYS A 85 -31.10 -10.93 14.84
C LYS A 85 -30.88 -12.06 15.87
N LYS A 86 -30.58 -11.64 17.11
CA LYS A 86 -31.14 -12.11 18.41
C LYS A 86 -30.07 -12.48 19.45
N ILE A 87 -30.42 -12.17 20.70
CA ILE A 87 -29.81 -12.49 22.02
C ILE A 87 -29.04 -11.28 22.56
N LEU A 88 -29.65 -10.39 23.36
CA LEU A 88 -30.22 -10.59 24.71
C LEU A 88 -29.16 -11.08 25.70
N LEU A 89 -28.47 -10.15 26.34
CA LEU A 89 -28.45 -9.94 27.79
C LEU A 89 -27.97 -8.50 28.04
#